data_AF-A0A1C6PGT2-F1
#
_entry.id   AF-A0A1C6PGT2-F1
#
_cell.length_a   1.000
_cell.length_b   1.000
_cell.length_c   1.000
_cell.angle_alpha   90.00
_cell.angle_beta   90.00
_cell.angle_gamma   90.00
#
_symmetry.space_group_name_H-M   'P 1'
#
loop_
_entity.id
_entity.type
_entity.pdbx_description
1 polymer ?
#
loop_
_entity_poly.entity_id
_entity_poly.type
_entity_poly.pdbx_seq_one_letter_code
_entity_poly.pdbx_strand_id
1 'polypeptide(L)'
;MSTTSDPAHRTEAPRTAAEVNEDIRALWTRAGGRLSTEQRREYQRLVMEWSEARQRPPARGPRPATLPRPTRAAPAATAAPTGSEPHAA
;
A
#
# COMPACT_ATOMS: atom_id res chain seq x y z
N MET A 1 -2.96 -5.74 30.60
CA MET A 1 -3.35 -6.23 29.26
C MET A 1 -2.76 -5.28 28.24
N SER A 2 -1.91 -5.81 27.35
CA SER A 2 -1.28 -5.14 26.17
C SER A 2 -0.20 -4.09 26.51
N THR A 3 1.03 -4.13 26.00
CA THR A 3 1.54 -4.72 24.75
C THR A 3 2.96 -5.21 25.00
N THR A 4 3.15 -6.52 25.10
CA THR A 4 4.48 -7.12 25.02
C THR A 4 4.93 -6.97 23.57
N SER A 5 5.62 -5.86 23.28
CA SER A 5 6.48 -5.77 22.11
C SER A 5 7.58 -6.79 22.35
N ASP A 6 7.42 -7.95 21.73
CA ASP A 6 8.29 -9.11 21.92
C ASP A 6 9.76 -8.73 21.66
N PRO A 7 10.66 -8.85 22.66
CA PRO A 7 12.05 -8.46 22.51
C PRO A 7 12.86 -9.41 21.60
N ALA A 8 12.27 -10.49 21.06
CA ALA A 8 12.94 -11.36 20.09
C ALA A 8 12.98 -10.76 18.66
N HIS A 9 12.34 -9.61 18.42
CA HIS A 9 12.53 -8.81 17.20
C HIS A 9 13.93 -8.17 17.07
N ARG A 10 14.83 -8.40 18.05
CA ARG A 10 16.24 -7.98 18.05
C ARG A 10 17.16 -8.95 17.28
N THR A 11 16.67 -9.57 16.22
CA THR A 11 17.54 -10.16 15.18
C THR A 11 17.18 -9.43 13.90
N GLU A 12 18.08 -8.53 13.50
CA GLU A 12 17.87 -7.34 12.68
C GLU A 12 17.62 -7.68 11.20
N ALA A 13 16.53 -8.39 10.93
CA ALA A 13 15.95 -8.42 9.61
C ALA A 13 15.38 -7.01 9.32
N PRO A 14 15.71 -6.38 8.18
CA PRO A 14 15.11 -5.11 7.80
C PRO A 14 13.58 -5.26 7.78
N ARG A 15 12.87 -4.34 8.44
CA ARG A 15 11.41 -4.37 8.61
C ARG A 15 10.72 -4.67 7.29
N THR A 16 9.82 -5.65 7.33
CA THR A 16 9.09 -6.06 6.14
C THR A 16 7.93 -5.10 5.86
N ALA A 17 7.51 -5.04 4.60
CA ALA A 17 6.34 -4.25 4.21
C ALA A 17 5.07 -4.63 4.99
N ALA A 18 4.98 -5.85 5.53
CA ALA A 18 3.85 -6.27 6.35
C ALA A 18 3.85 -5.56 7.71
N GLU A 19 4.99 -5.52 8.38
CA GLU A 19 5.14 -4.87 9.69
C GLU A 19 4.88 -3.37 9.62
N VAL A 20 5.47 -2.69 8.63
CA VAL A 20 5.25 -1.25 8.44
C VAL A 20 3.77 -0.95 8.17
N ASN A 21 3.06 -1.85 7.49
CA ASN A 21 1.64 -1.69 7.20
C ASN A 21 0.77 -1.89 8.45
N GLU A 22 1.18 -2.75 9.40
CA GLU A 22 0.55 -2.87 10.72
C GLU A 22 0.74 -1.59 11.54
N ASP A 23 1.93 -1.01 11.55
CA ASP A 23 2.20 0.28 12.21
C ASP A 23 1.32 1.41 11.63
N ILE A 24 1.17 1.46 10.30
CA ILE A 24 0.26 2.41 9.64
C ILE A 24 -1.19 2.20 10.10
N ARG A 25 -1.67 0.96 10.19
CA ARG A 25 -3.03 0.64 10.65
C ARG A 25 -3.24 1.00 12.12
N ALA A 26 -2.25 0.75 12.97
CA ALA A 26 -2.29 1.11 14.38
C ALA A 26 -2.36 2.64 14.55
N LEU A 27 -1.58 3.39 13.76
CA LEU A 27 -1.63 4.85 13.74
C LEU A 27 -3.03 5.37 13.35
N TRP A 28 -3.64 4.79 12.32
CA TRP A 28 -4.99 5.15 11.88
C TRP A 28 -6.07 4.80 12.91
N THR A 29 -5.97 3.64 13.54
CA THR A 29 -6.90 3.20 14.61
C THR A 29 -6.83 4.15 15.80
N ARG A 30 -5.61 4.53 16.22
CA ARG A 30 -5.38 5.48 17.31
C ARG A 30 -5.86 6.90 16.97
N ALA A 31 -5.74 7.31 15.72
CA ALA A 31 -6.14 8.64 15.27
C ALA A 31 -7.67 8.81 15.11
N GLY A 32 -8.46 7.73 15.16
CA GLY A 32 -9.93 7.81 15.14
C GLY A 32 -10.50 8.50 13.91
N GLY A 33 -9.79 8.46 12.77
CA GLY A 33 -10.22 9.04 11.49
C GLY A 33 -9.67 10.44 11.17
N ARG A 34 -8.94 11.11 12.07
CA ARG A 34 -8.20 12.35 11.74
C ARG A 34 -6.77 12.30 12.28
N LEU A 35 -5.81 12.25 11.36
CA LEU A 35 -4.38 12.37 11.69
C LEU A 35 -4.05 13.84 12.00
N SER A 36 -3.48 14.09 13.18
CA SER A 36 -2.86 15.37 13.52
C SER A 36 -1.64 15.66 12.63
N THR A 37 -1.13 16.89 12.65
CA THR A 37 0.06 17.28 11.88
C THR A 37 1.27 16.41 12.19
N GLU A 38 1.45 16.03 13.46
CA GLU A 38 2.54 15.15 13.89
C GLU A 38 2.32 13.71 13.42
N GLN A 39 1.10 13.17 13.58
CA GLN A 39 0.76 11.84 13.08
C GLN A 39 0.86 11.74 11.56
N ARG A 40 0.59 12.83 10.83
CA ARG A 40 0.78 12.89 9.38
C ARG A 40 2.25 12.77 8.99
N ARG A 41 3.17 13.40 9.75
CA ARG A 41 4.62 13.25 9.53
C ARG A 41 5.06 11.81 9.80
N GLU A 42 4.54 11.20 10.85
CA GLU A 42 4.79 9.79 11.17
C GLU A 42 4.29 8.87 10.05
N TYR A 43 3.06 9.08 9.60
CA TYR A 43 2.46 8.36 8.47
C TYR A 43 3.31 8.48 7.19
N GLN A 44 3.81 9.68 6.87
CA GLN A 44 4.68 9.89 5.72
C GLN A 44 5.99 9.09 5.81
N ARG A 45 6.61 9.02 6.99
CA ARG A 45 7.81 8.19 7.20
C ARG A 45 7.51 6.71 7.02
N LEU A 46 6.43 6.22 7.63
CA LEU A 46 6.01 4.81 7.51
C LEU A 46 5.66 4.45 6.06
N VAL A 47 4.99 5.32 5.29
CA VAL A 47 4.67 5.05 3.88
C VAL A 47 5.92 4.99 3.00
N MET A 48 6.93 5.82 3.29
CA MET A 48 8.21 5.79 2.58
C MET A 48 8.93 4.46 2.84
N GLU A 49 9.05 4.08 4.11
CA GLU A 49 9.68 2.81 4.53
C GLU A 49 8.93 1.59 3.95
N TRP A 50 7.60 1.63 3.96
CA TRP A 50 6.76 0.60 3.33
C TRP A 50 7.03 0.47 1.83
N SER A 51 7.20 1.59 1.14
CA SER A 51 7.47 1.60 -0.29
C SER A 51 8.82 0.95 -0.58
N GLU A 52 9.86 1.28 0.18
CA GLU A 52 11.18 0.66 0.08
C GLU A 52 11.13 -0.85 0.34
N ALA A 53 10.44 -1.26 1.40
CA ALA A 53 10.27 -2.67 1.74
C ALA A 53 9.45 -3.45 0.69
N ARG A 54 8.47 -2.82 0.02
CA ARG A 54 7.70 -3.42 -1.08
C ARG A 54 8.47 -3.51 -2.39
N GLN A 55 9.39 -2.57 -2.63
CA GLN A 55 10.19 -2.53 -3.84
C GLN A 55 11.26 -3.62 -3.84
N ARG A 56 11.61 -4.19 -2.68
CA ARG A 56 12.54 -5.33 -2.59
C ARG A 56 11.95 -6.50 -3.39
N PRO A 57 12.51 -6.81 -4.57
CA PRO A 57 12.01 -7.95 -5.32
C PRO A 57 12.28 -9.20 -4.50
N PRO A 58 11.33 -10.16 -4.41
CA PRO A 58 11.71 -11.50 -3.99
C PRO A 58 12.82 -11.94 -4.94
N ALA A 59 13.92 -12.48 -4.40
CA ALA A 59 15.09 -12.89 -5.16
C ALA A 59 14.63 -13.64 -6.41
N ARG A 60 14.62 -12.94 -7.55
CA ARG A 60 14.05 -13.45 -8.79
C ARG A 60 15.08 -14.46 -9.29
N GLY A 61 14.75 -15.74 -9.18
CA GLY A 61 15.37 -16.76 -10.02
C GLY A 61 15.26 -16.34 -11.51
N PRO A 62 16.16 -16.86 -12.37
CA PRO A 62 16.27 -16.42 -13.76
C PRO A 62 14.90 -16.46 -14.45
N ARG A 63 14.50 -15.32 -15.02
CA ARG A 63 13.22 -15.14 -15.70
C ARG A 63 13.14 -16.11 -16.88
N PRO A 64 12.16 -17.03 -16.97
CA PRO A 64 11.91 -17.75 -18.21
C PRO A 64 11.51 -16.75 -19.29
N ALA A 65 12.09 -16.94 -20.47
CA ALA A 65 11.95 -16.07 -21.62
C ALA A 65 10.48 -15.77 -21.96
N THR A 66 10.24 -14.50 -22.22
CA THR A 66 9.05 -13.85 -22.77
C THR A 66 8.18 -14.76 -23.67
N LEU A 67 6.97 -15.07 -23.21
CA LEU A 67 5.86 -15.41 -24.12
C LEU A 67 5.45 -14.15 -24.90
N PRO A 68 5.26 -14.22 -26.24
CA PRO A 68 4.84 -13.05 -27.01
C PRO A 68 3.44 -12.61 -26.57
N ARG A 69 3.26 -11.29 -26.40
CA ARG A 69 1.96 -10.66 -26.13
C ARG A 69 0.99 -10.98 -27.29
N PRO A 70 -0.24 -11.47 -27.05
CA PRO A 70 -1.27 -11.37 -28.07
C PRO A 70 -1.51 -9.89 -28.35
N THR A 71 -1.32 -9.49 -29.60
CA THR A 71 -1.67 -8.16 -30.12
C THR A 71 -3.17 -7.96 -29.96
N ARG A 72 -3.59 -7.24 -28.89
CA ARG A 72 -4.97 -6.77 -28.80
C ARG A 72 -5.17 -5.65 -29.81
N ALA A 73 -5.76 -6.00 -30.96
CA ALA A 73 -6.35 -5.04 -31.87
C ALA A 73 -7.36 -4.16 -31.10
N ALA A 74 -7.24 -2.85 -31.27
CA ALA A 74 -8.27 -1.86 -31.00
C ALA A 74 -8.38 -1.00 -32.27
N PRO A 75 -9.46 -0.21 -32.50
CA PRO A 75 -10.64 0.03 -31.66
C PRO A 75 -11.98 -0.01 -32.44
N ALA A 76 -13.10 -0.12 -31.73
CA ALA A 76 -14.37 0.42 -32.23
C ALA A 76 -15.25 0.88 -31.07
N ALA A 77 -15.44 2.21 -31.03
CA ALA A 77 -16.55 3.00 -30.53
C ALA A 77 -17.59 2.35 -29.57
N THR A 78 -17.88 3.06 -28.47
CA THR A 78 -19.20 3.70 -28.31
C THR A 78 -19.16 4.73 -27.18
N ALA A 79 -19.85 5.82 -27.48
CA ALA A 79 -19.96 7.10 -26.81
C ALA A 79 -20.39 7.04 -25.33
N ALA A 80 -19.91 8.03 -24.56
CA ALA A 80 -20.66 8.61 -23.44
C ALA A 80 -21.77 9.52 -24.04
N PRO A 81 -22.91 9.81 -23.35
CA PRO A 81 -22.84 10.72 -22.21
C PRO A 81 -23.96 10.59 -21.14
N THR A 82 -23.77 11.36 -20.07
CA THR A 82 -24.80 11.99 -19.23
C THR A 82 -25.54 11.16 -18.18
N GLY A 83 -25.44 11.61 -16.94
CA GLY A 83 -26.28 11.20 -15.82
C GLY A 83 -25.87 11.85 -14.51
N SER A 84 -25.74 13.18 -14.48
CA SER A 84 -25.78 13.95 -13.24
C SER A 84 -27.23 14.03 -12.77
N GLU A 85 -27.56 13.41 -11.64
CA GLU A 85 -28.74 13.81 -10.86
C GLU A 85 -28.31 14.06 -9.41
N PRO A 86 -28.34 15.32 -8.97
CA PRO A 86 -28.53 15.65 -7.56
C PRO A 86 -30.01 15.95 -7.30
N HIS A 87 -30.36 15.82 -6.01
CA HIS A 87 -31.40 16.52 -5.26
C HIS A 87 -32.49 15.65 -4.63
N ALA A 88 -32.46 15.71 -3.29
CA ALA A 88 -33.52 15.41 -2.37
C ALA A 88 -34.71 16.39 -2.48
N ALA A 89 -35.89 15.96 -2.06
CA ALA A 89 -36.80 16.67 -1.15
C ALA A 89 -38.00 15.74 -0.91
#